data_AF-A0A920D093-F1
#
_entry.id   AF-A0A920D093-F1
#
_cell.length_a   1.000
_cell.length_b   1.000
_cell.length_c   1.000
_cell.angle_alpha   90.00
_cell.angle_beta   90.00
_cell.angle_gamma   90.00
#
_symmetry.space_group_name_H-M   'P 1'
#
loop_
_entity.id
_entity.type
_entity.pdbx_description
1 polymer ?
#
loop_
_entity_poly.entity_id
_entity_poly.type
_entity_poly.pdbx_seq_one_letter_code
_entity_poly.pdbx_strand_id
1 'polypeptide(L)'
;MITRYTLDMLSEHSVSVKTQKVIEVEGVEHLLGEPHRKAYLNSASGRLEVQAELPEAQQNAIFAVWGDSPTVTEQSPEQNTDDDETATE
;
A
#
# COMPACT_ATOMS: atom_id res chain seq x y z
N MET A 1 -19.76 -7.80 -11.50
CA MET A 1 -18.71 -8.19 -10.55
C MET A 1 -18.35 -6.97 -9.73
N ILE A 2 -18.30 -7.10 -8.41
CA ILE A 2 -18.06 -6.00 -7.46
C ILE A 2 -16.68 -6.22 -6.86
N THR A 3 -15.83 -5.20 -6.87
CA THR A 3 -14.53 -5.27 -6.18
C THR A 3 -14.66 -4.61 -4.81
N ARG A 4 -14.47 -5.40 -3.76
CA ARG A 4 -14.48 -4.91 -2.38
C ARG A 4 -13.04 -4.60 -1.96
N TYR A 5 -12.83 -3.36 -1.55
CA TYR A 5 -11.56 -2.88 -1.01
C TYR A 5 -11.71 -2.71 0.50
N THR A 6 -10.93 -3.46 1.26
CA THR A 6 -10.88 -3.35 2.72
C THR A 6 -9.52 -2.78 3.11
N LEU A 7 -9.52 -1.66 3.82
CA LEU A 7 -8.33 -1.09 4.43
C LEU A 7 -8.12 -1.75 5.80
N ASP A 8 -6.94 -2.33 6.01
CA ASP A 8 -6.53 -2.99 7.24
C ASP A 8 -5.19 -2.42 7.70
N MET A 9 -4.98 -2.36 9.02
CA MET A 9 -3.74 -1.83 9.62
C MET A 9 -3.35 -0.45 9.07
N LEU A 10 -4.34 0.42 8.81
CA LEU A 10 -4.11 1.78 8.33
C LEU A 10 -3.45 2.61 9.43
N SER A 11 -2.19 2.99 9.20
CA SER A 11 -1.33 3.77 10.10
C SER A 11 -0.70 4.94 9.34
N GLU A 12 -0.05 5.85 10.07
CA GLU A 12 0.65 7.02 9.49
C GLU A 12 1.84 6.65 8.60
N HIS A 13 2.35 5.42 8.68
CA HIS A 13 3.50 4.95 7.90
C HIS A 13 3.14 3.97 6.80
N SER A 14 2.03 3.24 6.94
CA SER A 14 1.67 2.19 6.00
C SER A 14 0.18 1.85 6.07
N VAL A 15 -0.32 1.22 5.03
CA VAL A 15 -1.68 0.68 4.96
C VAL A 15 -1.65 -0.67 4.27
N SER A 16 -2.49 -1.59 4.72
CA SER A 16 -2.66 -2.86 4.07
C SER A 16 -4.03 -2.92 3.40
N VAL A 17 -4.06 -3.03 2.07
CA VAL A 17 -5.29 -3.09 1.31
C VAL A 17 -5.57 -4.52 0.89
N LYS A 18 -6.76 -4.99 1.24
CA LYS A 18 -7.29 -6.27 0.80
C LYS A 18 -8.32 -6.03 -0.29
N THR A 19 -8.02 -6.48 -1.49
CA THR A 19 -8.91 -6.52 -2.64
C THR A 19 -9.54 -7.89 -2.79
N GLN A 20 -10.87 -7.93 -2.82
CA GLN A 20 -11.63 -9.16 -2.98
C GLN A 20 -12.72 -8.97 -4.04
N LYS A 21 -12.80 -9.91 -4.98
CA LYS A 21 -13.87 -9.93 -5.99
C LYS A 21 -15.10 -10.59 -5.38
N VAL A 22 -16.25 -9.96 -5.55
CA VAL A 22 -17.55 -10.43 -5.06
C VAL A 22 -18.51 -10.46 -6.25
N ILE A 23 -19.34 -11.48 -6.31
CA ILE A 23 -20.49 -11.53 -7.23
C ILE A 23 -21.75 -11.73 -6.43
N GLU A 24 -22.82 -11.10 -6.89
CA GLU A 24 -24.16 -11.38 -6.39
C GLU A 24 -24.81 -12.38 -7.34
N VAL A 25 -25.21 -13.54 -6.82
CA VAL A 25 -25.94 -14.56 -7.56
C VAL A 25 -27.20 -14.85 -6.76
N GLU A 26 -28.37 -14.61 -7.37
CA GLU A 26 -29.67 -14.83 -6.73
C GLU A 26 -29.84 -14.08 -5.38
N GLY A 27 -29.21 -12.91 -5.24
CA GLY A 27 -29.24 -12.10 -4.01
C GLY A 27 -28.29 -12.57 -2.91
N VAL A 28 -27.42 -13.54 -3.20
CA VAL A 28 -26.37 -14.00 -2.28
C VAL A 28 -25.00 -13.53 -2.76
N GLU A 29 -24.25 -12.88 -1.87
CA GLU A 29 -22.88 -12.44 -2.14
C GLU A 29 -21.91 -13.63 -2.05
N HIS A 30 -21.26 -13.96 -3.17
CA HIS A 30 -20.21 -14.96 -3.24
C HIS A 30 -18.85 -14.32 -3.48
N LEU A 31 -17.88 -14.69 -2.64
CA LEU A 31 -16.49 -14.29 -2.79
C LEU A 31 -15.86 -15.11 -3.92
N LEU A 32 -15.31 -14.42 -4.92
CA LEU A 32 -14.63 -15.05 -6.06
C LEU A 32 -13.12 -15.09 -5.84
N GLY A 33 -12.59 -16.30 -5.80
CA GLY A 33 -11.15 -16.56 -5.76
C GLY A 33 -10.49 -16.14 -4.45
N GLU A 34 -9.16 -16.08 -4.48
CA GLU A 34 -8.37 -15.68 -3.32
C GLU A 34 -8.32 -14.15 -3.19
N PRO A 35 -8.42 -13.61 -1.96
CA PRO A 35 -8.25 -12.19 -1.74
C PRO A 35 -6.80 -11.80 -1.98
N HIS A 36 -6.59 -10.74 -2.76
CA HIS A 36 -5.26 -10.17 -2.96
C HIS A 36 -5.01 -9.10 -1.89
N ARG A 37 -3.87 -9.19 -1.20
CA ARG A 37 -3.47 -8.23 -0.17
C ARG A 37 -2.18 -7.55 -0.60
N LYS A 38 -2.21 -6.22 -0.68
CA LYS A 38 -1.05 -5.39 -0.98
C LYS A 38 -0.86 -4.36 0.11
N ALA A 39 0.37 -4.23 0.60
CA ALA A 39 0.72 -3.19 1.55
C ALA A 39 1.33 -2.01 0.79
N TYR A 40 0.93 -0.80 1.17
CA TYR A 40 1.49 0.44 0.65
C TYR A 40 2.16 1.18 1.80
N LEU A 41 3.30 1.79 1.50
CA LEU A 41 4.03 2.64 2.43
C LEU A 41 3.66 4.10 2.17
N ASN A 42 3.66 4.91 3.23
CA ASN A 42 3.47 6.36 3.14
C ASN A 42 4.76 7.03 2.61
N SER A 43 5.17 6.62 1.41
CA SER A 43 6.31 7.16 0.67
C SER A 43 5.82 7.85 -0.60
N ALA A 44 6.71 8.55 -1.31
CA ALA A 44 6.33 9.23 -2.54
C ALA A 44 5.77 8.26 -3.58
N SER A 45 6.43 7.11 -3.81
CA SER A 45 5.96 6.10 -4.75
C SER A 45 4.70 5.40 -4.24
N GLY A 46 4.64 5.04 -2.96
CA GLY A 46 3.47 4.35 -2.40
C GLY A 46 2.19 5.18 -2.47
N ARG A 47 2.30 6.51 -2.29
CA ARG A 47 1.18 7.44 -2.51
C ARG A 47 0.71 7.49 -3.96
N LEU A 48 1.61 7.36 -4.93
CA LEU A 48 1.24 7.29 -6.36
C LEU A 48 0.54 5.98 -6.68
N GLU A 49 1.03 4.85 -6.16
CA GLU A 49 0.38 3.56 -6.35
C GLU A 49 -1.03 3.54 -5.75
N VAL A 50 -1.21 4.08 -4.54
CA VAL A 50 -2.53 4.22 -3.90
C VAL A 50 -3.50 5.02 -4.77
N GLN A 51 -3.05 6.13 -5.37
CA GLN A 51 -3.88 6.94 -6.26
C GLN A 51 -4.22 6.25 -7.58
N ALA A 52 -3.30 5.42 -8.10
CA ALA A 52 -3.48 4.72 -9.36
C ALA A 52 -4.34 3.46 -9.22
N GLU A 53 -4.23 2.72 -8.11
CA GLU A 53 -4.88 1.42 -7.93
C GLU A 53 -6.18 1.48 -7.12
N LEU A 54 -6.33 2.43 -6.20
CA LEU A 54 -7.49 2.49 -5.31
C LEU A 54 -8.54 3.50 -5.78
N PRO A 55 -9.82 3.32 -5.44
CA PRO A 55 -10.84 4.32 -5.67
C PRO A 55 -10.69 5.54 -4.75
N GLU A 56 -11.27 6.67 -5.16
CA GLU A 56 -11.23 7.96 -4.43
C GLU A 56 -11.65 7.83 -2.95
N ALA A 57 -12.64 6.97 -2.64
CA ALA A 57 -13.09 6.75 -1.27
C ALA A 57 -11.98 6.19 -0.36
N GLN A 58 -11.20 5.22 -0.85
CA GLN A 58 -10.09 4.61 -0.13
C GLN A 58 -8.89 5.56 -0.09
N GLN A 59 -8.62 6.26 -1.19
CA GLN A 59 -7.59 7.29 -1.23
C GLN A 59 -7.82 8.35 -0.16
N ASN A 60 -9.02 8.92 -0.09
CA ASN A 60 -9.38 9.93 0.91
C ASN A 60 -9.22 9.40 2.34
N ALA A 61 -9.60 8.14 2.60
CA ALA A 61 -9.40 7.52 3.91
C ALA A 61 -7.92 7.35 4.27
N ILE A 62 -7.08 6.94 3.31
CA ILE A 62 -5.64 6.77 3.51
C ILE A 62 -4.97 8.14 3.72
N PHE A 63 -5.24 9.11 2.84
CA PHE A 63 -4.65 10.45 2.92
C PHE A 63 -5.11 11.23 4.14
N ALA A 64 -6.32 10.97 4.66
CA ALA A 64 -6.76 11.54 5.94
C ALA A 64 -5.87 11.09 7.11
N VAL A 65 -5.29 9.89 7.07
CA VAL A 65 -4.37 9.37 8.10
C VAL A 65 -2.93 9.75 7.79
N TRP A 66 -2.51 9.64 6.53
CA TRP A 66 -1.13 9.92 6.10
C TRP A 66 -0.78 11.41 6.06
N GLY A 67 -1.77 12.30 6.01
CA GLY A 67 -1.57 13.73 5.90
C GLY A 67 -0.94 14.16 4.57
N ASP A 68 -0.46 15.40 4.53
CA ASP A 68 0.04 16.02 3.29
C ASP A 68 1.44 15.53 2.88
N SER A 69 2.26 15.10 3.83
CA SER A 69 3.68 14.76 3.61
C SER A 69 3.99 13.27 3.80
N PRO A 70 4.82 12.66 2.92
CA PRO A 70 5.27 11.28 3.11
C PRO A 70 6.10 11.14 4.39
N THR A 71 5.79 10.14 5.20
CA THR A 71 6.53 9.84 6.45
C THR A 71 7.62 8.79 6.25
N VAL A 72 7.53 8.01 5.18
CA VAL A 72 8.50 6.97 4.83
C VAL A 72 9.40 7.48 3.71
N THR A 73 10.69 7.57 4.00
CA THR A 73 11.71 7.83 2.98
C THR A 73 12.07 6.50 2.33
N GLU A 74 11.85 6.38 1.02
CA GLU A 74 12.34 5.25 0.24
C GLU A 74 13.86 5.32 0.21
N GLN A 75 14.52 4.55 1.07
CA GLN A 75 15.96 4.36 0.97
C GLN A 75 16.22 3.47 -0.24
N SER A 76 16.56 4.10 -1.37
CA SER A 76 17.09 3.40 -2.54
C SER A 76 18.31 2.58 -2.09
N PRO A 77 18.41 1.28 -2.41
CA PRO A 77 19.48 0.40 -1.92
C PRO A 77 20.89 0.72 -2.46
N GLU A 78 21.11 1.89 -3.06
CA GLU A 78 22.36 2.26 -3.74
C GLU A 78 23.38 2.99 -2.86
N GLN A 79 23.22 3.05 -1.53
CA GLN A 79 24.19 3.73 -0.65
C GLN A 79 24.66 2.81 0.48
N ASN A 80 25.09 1.59 0.12
CA ASN A 80 26.03 0.80 0.91
C ASN A 80 27.19 0.44 -0.02
N THR A 81 27.92 1.45 -0.50
CA THR A 81 29.33 1.23 -0.84
C THR A 81 30.05 1.07 0.49
N ASP A 82 30.26 -0.18 0.82
CA ASP A 82 31.27 -0.71 1.72
C ASP A 82 32.57 0.11 1.55
N ASP A 83 32.75 1.14 2.39
CA ASP A 83 34.06 1.74 2.59
C ASP A 83 34.78 0.89 3.64
N ASP A 84 35.11 -0.34 3.24
CA ASP A 84 36.17 -1.14 3.86
C ASP A 84 37.49 -0.44 3.50
N GLU A 85 37.77 0.66 4.20
CA GLU A 85 39.08 1.28 4.18
C GLU A 85 40.03 0.30 4.89
N THR A 86 40.64 -0.55 4.07
CA THR A 86 41.83 -1.35 4.39
C THR A 86 42.92 -0.45 4.98
N ALA A 87 42.90 -0.28 6.30
CA ALA A 87 44.01 0.29 7.05
C ALA A 87 45.18 -0.71 7.03
N THR A 88 46.05 -0.50 6.04
CA THR A 88 47.44 -0.94 6.06
C THR A 88 48.14 -0.29 7.25
N GLU A 89 48.71 -1.09 8.16
CA GLU A 89 50.02 -0.86 8.78
C GLU A 89 50.54 -2.13 9.49
#